data_AF-A0A5D0VQ43-F1
#
_entry.id   AF-A0A5D0VQ43-F1
#
_cell.length_a   1.000
_cell.length_b   1.000
_cell.length_c   1.000
_cell.angle_alpha   90.00
_cell.angle_beta   90.00
_cell.angle_gamma   90.00
#
_symmetry.space_group_name_H-M   'P 1'
#
loop_
_entity.id
_entity.type
_entity.pdbx_description
1 polymer ?
#
loop_
_entity_poly.entity_id
_entity_poly.type
_entity_poly.pdbx_seq_one_letter_code
_entity_poly.pdbx_strand_id
1 'polypeptide(L)'
;MNFEGWYPLLLVADVGPKKAVGTRVQGKEFVLWRDSHGSTHVWEDRCPHRGMKMSLGFVRGDHIACLYHGWEYDRGGQCQYIPAHPDLDVPQTIKIPRYPVIEAGSIVWACFQEPDSELPPFLELPSPSCGFKSIFADCPASRVAELIEKTPFNGVAPKVTAKSDRVLEIVLEGGTLTAAVQDVCEGHMAMHMSFDRFKASADQIPYSIWADQLRRDLETAARDIKTSEFAA
;
A
#
# COMPACT_ATOMS: atom_id res chain seq x y z
N MET A 1 8.32 -15.48 3.86
CA MET A 1 7.59 -15.01 2.65
C MET A 1 8.58 -15.06 1.47
N ASN A 2 8.14 -15.09 0.19
CA ASN A 2 9.09 -15.15 -0.95
C ASN A 2 9.59 -13.76 -1.39
N PHE A 3 9.42 -12.76 -0.54
CA PHE A 3 9.76 -11.38 -0.81
C PHE A 3 10.13 -10.70 0.50
N GLU A 4 11.11 -9.81 0.44
CA GLU A 4 11.68 -9.15 1.62
C GLU A 4 11.94 -7.66 1.38
N GLY A 5 11.98 -6.88 2.44
CA GLY A 5 12.31 -5.45 2.44
C GLY A 5 11.10 -4.54 2.61
N TRP A 6 11.29 -3.25 2.30
CA TRP A 6 10.25 -2.22 2.42
C TRP A 6 9.35 -2.20 1.19
N TYR A 7 8.04 -2.31 1.41
CA TYR A 7 7.02 -2.26 0.38
C TYR A 7 6.04 -1.12 0.64
N PRO A 8 5.71 -0.33 -0.40
CA PRO A 8 4.64 0.65 -0.32
C PRO A 8 3.29 -0.07 -0.31
N LEU A 9 2.35 0.41 0.50
CA LEU A 9 1.06 -0.25 0.72
C LEU A 9 -0.15 0.59 0.32
N LEU A 10 -0.24 1.82 0.85
CA LEU A 10 -1.35 2.76 0.66
C LEU A 10 -0.86 4.20 0.89
N LEU A 11 -1.63 5.20 0.47
CA LEU A 11 -1.40 6.55 0.95
C LEU A 11 -1.78 6.67 2.43
N VAL A 12 -1.03 7.49 3.16
CA VAL A 12 -1.29 7.82 4.58
C VAL A 12 -2.71 8.35 4.77
N ALA A 13 -3.26 9.07 3.78
CA ALA A 13 -4.62 9.60 3.81
C ALA A 13 -5.71 8.53 3.64
N ASP A 14 -5.39 7.40 3.00
CA ASP A 14 -6.34 6.31 2.75
C ASP A 14 -6.59 5.45 4.01
N VAL A 15 -5.66 5.49 4.98
CA VAL A 15 -5.81 4.80 6.28
C VAL A 15 -6.56 5.69 7.27
N GLY A 16 -7.85 5.91 7.02
CA GLY A 16 -8.68 6.78 7.86
C GLY A 16 -8.79 6.33 9.33
N PRO A 17 -9.07 7.25 10.27
CA PRO A 17 -9.32 6.90 11.66
C PRO A 17 -10.54 5.97 11.77
N LYS A 18 -10.49 5.02 12.72
CA LYS A 18 -11.55 4.04 12.97
C LYS A 18 -11.88 3.12 11.77
N LYS A 19 -10.99 3.02 10.77
CA LYS A 19 -11.14 2.14 9.62
C LYS A 19 -10.02 1.09 9.60
N ALA A 20 -10.38 -0.12 9.20
CA ALA A 20 -9.44 -1.13 8.77
C ALA A 20 -9.52 -1.20 7.23
N VAL A 21 -8.37 -1.23 6.55
CA VAL A 21 -8.29 -1.19 5.09
C VAL A 21 -7.43 -2.35 4.62
N GLY A 22 -7.98 -3.19 3.74
CA GLY A 22 -7.25 -4.32 3.15
C GLY A 22 -6.38 -3.88 1.98
N THR A 23 -5.19 -4.48 1.86
CA THR A 23 -4.32 -4.37 0.70
C THR A 23 -3.65 -5.70 0.39
N ARG A 24 -2.92 -5.77 -0.72
CA ARG A 24 -2.15 -6.96 -1.11
C ARG A 24 -0.76 -6.60 -1.58
N VAL A 25 0.19 -7.48 -1.27
CA VAL A 25 1.57 -7.44 -1.78
C VAL A 25 1.94 -8.85 -2.20
N GLN A 26 2.37 -9.02 -3.46
CA GLN A 26 2.80 -10.31 -4.00
C GLN A 26 1.78 -11.44 -3.72
N GLY A 27 0.49 -11.11 -3.85
CA GLY A 27 -0.64 -12.02 -3.64
C GLY A 27 -1.05 -12.24 -2.18
N LYS A 28 -0.23 -11.85 -1.20
CA LYS A 28 -0.53 -11.94 0.25
C LYS A 28 -1.41 -10.77 0.69
N GLU A 29 -2.29 -11.00 1.67
CA GLU A 29 -3.29 -10.03 2.12
C GLU A 29 -2.91 -9.43 3.47
N PHE A 30 -3.00 -8.10 3.57
CA PHE A 30 -2.63 -7.32 4.74
C PHE A 30 -3.72 -6.33 5.10
N VAL A 31 -3.83 -6.00 6.39
CA VAL A 31 -4.75 -4.98 6.89
C VAL A 31 -3.95 -3.81 7.47
N LEU A 32 -4.34 -2.60 7.09
CA LEU A 32 -3.87 -1.35 7.67
C LEU A 32 -4.96 -0.75 8.53
N TRP A 33 -4.58 -0.23 9.69
CA TRP A 33 -5.50 0.50 10.57
C TRP A 33 -4.72 1.47 11.44
N ARG A 34 -5.43 2.43 12.06
CA ARG A 34 -4.85 3.40 12.98
C ARG A 34 -5.38 3.23 14.39
N ASP A 35 -4.46 3.27 15.35
CA ASP A 35 -4.79 3.30 16.77
C ASP A 35 -5.29 4.69 17.21
N SER A 36 -5.67 4.79 18.49
CA SER A 36 -6.19 6.05 19.05
C SER A 36 -5.14 7.16 19.15
N HIS A 37 -3.85 6.83 19.05
CA HIS A 37 -2.74 7.78 19.02
C HIS A 37 -2.37 8.22 17.59
N GLY A 38 -3.03 7.67 16.57
CA GLY A 38 -2.77 7.96 15.16
C GLY A 38 -1.64 7.13 14.56
N SER A 39 -1.07 6.16 15.28
CA SER A 39 -0.04 5.29 14.72
C SER A 39 -0.66 4.26 13.79
N THR A 40 -0.07 4.07 12.61
CA THR A 40 -0.51 3.08 11.64
C THR A 40 0.10 1.72 11.94
N HIS A 41 -0.74 0.69 11.89
CA HIS A 41 -0.38 -0.70 12.12
C HIS A 41 -0.68 -1.53 10.87
N VAL A 42 0.21 -2.46 10.54
CA VAL A 42 0.06 -3.38 9.41
C VAL A 42 0.11 -4.81 9.93
N TRP A 43 -0.94 -5.58 9.68
CA TRP A 43 -1.05 -6.98 10.07
C TRP A 43 -1.34 -7.88 8.88
N GLU A 44 -1.14 -9.19 9.05
CA GLU A 44 -1.74 -10.16 8.15
C GLU A 44 -3.27 -10.04 8.21
N ASP A 45 -3.94 -10.04 7.05
CA ASP A 45 -5.39 -9.86 6.98
C ASP A 45 -6.16 -11.17 7.25
N ARG A 46 -5.83 -11.83 8.36
CA ARG A 46 -6.41 -13.12 8.75
C ARG A 46 -6.57 -13.22 10.26
N CYS A 47 -7.80 -13.45 10.70
CA CYS A 47 -8.12 -13.77 12.08
C CYS A 47 -7.65 -15.20 12.42
N PRO A 48 -6.77 -15.40 13.42
CA PRO A 48 -6.27 -16.73 13.82
C PRO A 48 -7.33 -17.74 14.21
N HIS A 49 -8.55 -17.28 14.55
CA HIS A 49 -9.64 -18.18 14.91
C HIS A 49 -10.16 -19.01 13.71
N ARG A 50 -10.62 -18.35 12.64
CA ARG A 50 -11.24 -19.01 11.47
C ARG A 50 -10.93 -18.34 10.12
N GLY A 51 -9.87 -17.54 10.06
CA GLY A 51 -9.38 -16.94 8.81
C GLY A 51 -10.23 -15.81 8.22
N MET A 52 -11.22 -15.27 8.96
CA MET A 52 -11.95 -14.07 8.51
C MET A 52 -10.98 -12.89 8.35
N LYS A 53 -11.19 -12.07 7.33
CA LYS A 53 -10.42 -10.85 7.10
C LYS A 53 -10.61 -9.85 8.25
N MET A 54 -9.51 -9.35 8.78
CA MET A 54 -9.48 -8.31 9.81
C MET A 54 -9.79 -6.93 9.21
N SER A 55 -9.53 -6.74 7.91
CA SER A 55 -9.93 -5.55 7.15
C SER A 55 -11.46 -5.36 7.08
N LEU A 56 -12.24 -6.42 7.30
CA LEU A 56 -13.70 -6.34 7.43
C LEU A 56 -14.16 -6.11 8.87
N GLY A 57 -13.23 -6.06 9.83
CA GLY A 57 -13.49 -5.84 11.25
C GLY A 57 -13.75 -4.37 11.60
N PHE A 58 -13.83 -4.10 12.91
CA PHE A 58 -14.11 -2.77 13.44
C PHE A 58 -12.97 -2.29 14.32
N VAL A 59 -12.39 -1.14 13.98
CA VAL A 59 -11.41 -0.48 14.84
C VAL A 59 -12.13 0.17 16.03
N ARG A 60 -11.72 -0.20 17.24
CA ARG A 60 -12.28 0.25 18.53
C ARG A 60 -11.15 0.71 19.44
N GLY A 61 -10.84 2.01 19.39
CA GLY A 61 -9.71 2.56 20.12
C GLY A 61 -8.40 1.93 19.64
N ASP A 62 -7.76 1.16 20.51
CA ASP A 62 -6.48 0.48 20.26
C ASP A 62 -6.62 -0.99 19.86
N HIS A 63 -7.82 -1.39 19.43
CA HIS A 63 -8.13 -2.77 19.03
C HIS A 63 -8.82 -2.85 17.68
N ILE A 64 -8.74 -4.02 17.03
CA ILE A 64 -9.70 -4.42 15.99
C ILE A 64 -10.54 -5.59 16.51
N ALA A 65 -11.86 -5.43 16.44
CA ALA A 65 -12.81 -6.52 16.64
C ALA A 65 -13.08 -7.23 15.30
N CYS A 66 -12.84 -8.54 15.25
CA CYS A 66 -13.15 -9.36 14.08
C CYS A 66 -14.67 -9.41 13.84
N LEU A 67 -15.12 -9.14 12.60
CA LEU A 67 -16.54 -9.15 12.22
C LEU A 67 -17.24 -10.49 12.51
N TYR A 68 -16.51 -11.59 12.50
CA TYR A 68 -17.15 -12.91 12.59
C TYR A 68 -17.67 -13.24 13.98
N HIS A 69 -16.78 -13.23 15.00
CA HIS A 69 -17.14 -13.61 16.38
C HIS A 69 -16.76 -12.55 17.40
N GLY A 70 -16.37 -11.36 16.94
CA GLY A 70 -16.01 -10.24 17.81
C GLY A 70 -14.73 -10.43 18.62
N TRP A 71 -13.86 -11.37 18.26
CA TRP A 71 -12.55 -11.49 18.90
C TRP A 71 -11.78 -10.19 18.69
N GLU A 72 -11.30 -9.60 19.79
CA GLU A 72 -10.62 -8.31 19.76
C GLU A 72 -9.11 -8.51 19.89
N TYR A 73 -8.35 -7.80 19.06
CA TYR A 73 -6.90 -7.86 19.00
C TYR A 73 -6.32 -6.47 19.21
N ASP A 74 -5.33 -6.35 20.09
CA ASP A 74 -4.66 -5.08 20.39
C ASP A 74 -3.63 -4.67 19.32
N ARG A 75 -2.98 -3.52 19.53
CA ARG A 75 -1.85 -2.99 18.73
C ARG A 75 -0.74 -4.01 18.43
N GLY A 76 -0.46 -4.92 19.36
CA GLY A 76 0.54 -5.96 19.22
C GLY A 76 0.06 -7.17 18.41
N GLY A 77 -1.20 -7.18 17.96
CA GLY A 77 -1.84 -8.31 17.31
C GLY A 77 -2.27 -9.41 18.28
N GLN A 78 -2.16 -9.19 19.60
CA GLN A 78 -2.56 -10.18 20.61
C GLN A 78 -4.06 -10.16 20.80
N CYS A 79 -4.70 -11.34 20.80
CA CYS A 79 -6.10 -11.44 21.17
C CYS A 79 -6.27 -11.11 22.66
N GLN A 80 -7.08 -10.10 22.95
CA GLN A 80 -7.33 -9.62 24.31
C GLN A 80 -8.71 -10.03 24.83
N TYR A 81 -9.65 -10.31 23.92
CA TYR A 81 -11.03 -10.56 24.32
C TYR A 81 -11.74 -11.51 23.37
N ILE A 82 -12.43 -12.50 23.97
CA ILE A 82 -13.27 -13.48 23.28
C ILE A 82 -14.69 -13.34 23.83
N PRO A 83 -15.63 -12.72 23.09
CA PRO A 83 -16.96 -12.41 23.62
C PRO A 83 -17.77 -13.61 24.15
N ALA A 84 -17.56 -14.79 23.58
CA ALA A 84 -18.24 -16.02 24.01
C ALA A 84 -17.72 -16.55 25.36
N HIS A 85 -16.54 -16.12 25.78
CA HIS A 85 -15.88 -16.50 27.04
C HIS A 85 -15.27 -15.26 27.70
N PRO A 86 -16.10 -14.33 28.22
CA PRO A 86 -15.64 -13.00 28.63
C PRO A 86 -14.68 -13.02 29.81
N ASP A 87 -14.74 -14.04 30.66
CA ASP A 87 -13.88 -14.20 31.84
C ASP A 87 -12.64 -15.07 31.56
N LEU A 88 -12.45 -15.52 30.32
CA LEU A 88 -11.30 -16.34 29.94
C LEU A 88 -10.03 -15.49 29.90
N ASP A 89 -8.99 -15.96 30.60
CA ASP A 89 -7.62 -15.49 30.35
C ASP A 89 -7.17 -16.00 28.97
N VAL A 90 -7.13 -15.09 28.00
CA VAL A 90 -6.90 -15.44 26.60
C VAL A 90 -5.45 -15.93 26.41
N PRO A 91 -5.23 -17.12 25.81
CA PRO A 91 -3.88 -17.61 25.57
C PRO A 91 -3.02 -16.64 24.76
N GLN A 92 -1.80 -16.39 25.25
CA GLN A 92 -0.81 -15.50 24.63
C GLN A 92 -0.23 -16.05 23.31
N THR A 93 -0.66 -17.23 22.89
CA THR A 93 -0.33 -17.83 21.59
C THR A 93 -1.27 -17.37 20.47
N ILE A 94 -2.41 -16.75 20.79
CA ILE A 94 -3.39 -16.28 19.81
C ILE A 94 -3.01 -14.88 19.35
N LYS A 95 -2.17 -14.82 18.31
CA LYS A 95 -1.62 -13.58 17.77
C LYS A 95 -1.80 -13.49 16.26
N ILE A 96 -2.10 -12.28 15.78
CA ILE A 96 -2.03 -11.93 14.37
C ILE A 96 -0.58 -11.51 14.06
N PRO A 97 0.05 -12.05 13.01
CA PRO A 97 1.34 -11.56 12.53
C PRO A 97 1.29 -10.07 12.19
N ARG A 98 2.28 -9.33 12.66
CA ARG A 98 2.42 -7.88 12.48
C ARG A 98 3.71 -7.55 11.73
N TYR A 99 3.72 -6.41 11.06
CA TYR A 99 4.85 -5.97 10.25
C TYR A 99 5.33 -4.58 10.70
N PRO A 100 6.65 -4.33 10.76
CA PRO A 100 7.20 -2.99 10.99
C PRO A 100 6.67 -1.99 9.96
N VAL A 101 6.36 -0.76 10.39
CA VAL A 101 5.72 0.28 9.58
C VAL A 101 6.51 1.57 9.63
N ILE A 102 6.63 2.25 8.48
CA ILE A 102 7.09 3.63 8.37
C ILE A 102 6.08 4.42 7.54
N GLU A 103 5.71 5.62 7.97
CA GLU A 103 5.02 6.61 7.13
C GLU A 103 6.06 7.61 6.60
N ALA A 104 6.27 7.63 5.28
CA ALA A 104 7.23 8.52 4.64
C ALA A 104 6.80 8.84 3.20
N GLY A 105 7.04 10.07 2.74
CA GLY A 105 6.61 10.50 1.41
C GLY A 105 5.08 10.46 1.23
N SER A 106 4.30 10.63 2.31
CA SER A 106 2.83 10.46 2.35
C SER A 106 2.32 9.06 2.01
N ILE A 107 3.19 8.05 2.07
CA ILE A 107 2.91 6.65 1.78
C ILE A 107 3.19 5.83 3.04
N VAL A 108 2.36 4.82 3.29
CA VAL A 108 2.59 3.82 4.32
C VAL A 108 3.45 2.69 3.73
N TRP A 109 4.54 2.38 4.43
CA TRP A 109 5.49 1.33 4.09
C TRP A 109 5.45 0.26 5.15
N ALA A 110 5.45 -1.02 4.74
CA ALA A 110 5.68 -2.14 5.64
C ALA A 110 6.98 -2.85 5.28
N CYS A 111 7.72 -3.28 6.29
CA CYS A 111 8.88 -4.14 6.10
C CYS A 111 8.45 -5.60 6.24
N PHE A 112 8.74 -6.40 5.22
CA PHE A 112 8.53 -7.85 5.27
C PHE A 112 9.89 -8.52 5.42
N GLN A 113 10.14 -9.10 6.58
CA GLN A 113 11.34 -9.87 6.89
C GLN A 113 11.01 -10.92 7.93
N GLU A 114 11.92 -11.87 8.13
CA GLU A 114 11.80 -12.81 9.25
C GLU A 114 11.77 -12.06 10.59
N PRO A 115 10.95 -12.53 11.55
CA PRO A 115 10.91 -11.97 12.89
C PRO A 115 12.32 -11.82 13.49
N ASP A 116 12.53 -10.75 14.26
CA ASP A 116 13.78 -10.42 14.96
C ASP A 116 15.01 -10.13 14.07
N SER A 117 14.85 -10.10 12.74
CA SER A 117 15.90 -9.63 11.83
C SER A 117 16.11 -8.11 11.93
N GLU A 118 17.34 -7.66 11.65
CA GLU A 118 17.64 -6.24 11.51
C GLU A 118 16.89 -5.65 10.30
N LEU A 119 16.23 -4.51 10.52
CA LEU A 119 15.50 -3.81 9.47
C LEU A 119 16.48 -3.24 8.43
N PRO A 120 16.23 -3.41 7.13
CA PRO A 120 17.06 -2.81 6.10
C PRO A 120 16.91 -1.29 6.15
N PRO A 121 17.93 -0.54 5.71
CA PRO A 121 17.85 0.91 5.63
C PRO A 121 16.64 1.34 4.81
N PHE A 122 15.96 2.38 5.28
CA PHE A 122 14.85 3.00 4.58
C PHE A 122 15.36 4.09 3.65
N LEU A 123 14.82 4.16 2.43
CA LEU A 123 15.15 5.22 1.47
C LEU A 123 14.64 6.57 1.97
N GLU A 124 15.50 7.60 2.01
CA GLU A 124 15.04 8.96 2.30
C GLU A 124 14.13 9.46 1.18
N LEU A 125 12.91 9.87 1.54
CA LEU A 125 11.91 10.42 0.62
C LEU A 125 11.70 11.92 0.88
N PRO A 126 11.26 12.68 -0.13
CA PRO A 126 10.99 14.11 0.03
C PRO A 126 10.03 14.42 1.18
N SER A 127 10.36 15.46 1.94
CA SER A 127 9.55 16.00 3.04
C SER A 127 9.67 17.53 3.08
N PRO A 128 8.57 18.29 3.11
CA PRO A 128 7.18 17.82 3.16
C PRO A 128 6.78 17.08 1.88
N SER A 129 5.68 16.32 1.95
CA SER A 129 5.05 15.67 0.81
C SER A 129 3.53 15.69 0.94
N CYS A 130 2.83 15.48 -0.17
CA CYS A 130 1.40 15.38 -0.25
C CYS A 130 1.01 14.24 -1.19
N GLY A 131 0.52 13.14 -0.61
CA GLY A 131 -0.10 12.04 -1.34
C GLY A 131 -1.40 12.50 -1.99
N PHE A 132 -1.60 12.18 -3.27
CA PHE A 132 -2.77 12.65 -4.01
C PHE A 132 -3.55 11.53 -4.70
N LYS A 133 -2.88 10.45 -5.12
CA LYS A 133 -3.56 9.37 -5.83
C LYS A 133 -2.83 8.04 -5.76
N SER A 134 -3.62 6.98 -5.63
CA SER A 134 -3.21 5.61 -5.88
C SER A 134 -3.87 5.15 -7.19
N ILE A 135 -3.14 4.47 -8.06
CA ILE A 135 -3.72 3.76 -9.21
C ILE A 135 -3.41 2.27 -9.10
N PHE A 136 -4.30 1.45 -9.65
CA PHE A 136 -4.18 0.00 -9.76
C PHE A 136 -4.35 -0.35 -11.23
N ALA A 137 -3.50 -1.21 -11.76
CA ALA A 137 -3.54 -1.59 -13.17
C ALA A 137 -3.22 -3.07 -13.36
N ASP A 138 -3.86 -3.67 -14.36
CA ASP A 138 -3.59 -5.04 -14.83
C ASP A 138 -2.30 -5.06 -15.67
N CYS A 139 -1.17 -4.76 -15.04
CA CYS A 139 0.14 -4.71 -15.64
C CYS A 139 1.21 -5.12 -14.60
N PRO A 140 2.29 -5.83 -14.99
CA PRO A 140 3.42 -6.05 -14.09
C PRO A 140 4.10 -4.74 -13.69
N ALA A 141 4.54 -4.61 -12.43
CA ALA A 141 5.23 -3.41 -11.94
C ALA A 141 6.49 -3.04 -12.76
N SER A 142 7.16 -4.04 -13.33
CA SER A 142 8.38 -3.87 -14.14
C SER A 142 8.19 -3.03 -15.41
N ARG A 143 6.95 -2.86 -15.91
CA ARG A 143 6.67 -2.08 -17.12
C ARG A 143 6.38 -0.60 -16.85
N VAL A 144 6.19 -0.23 -15.59
CA VAL A 144 5.64 1.07 -15.22
C VAL A 144 6.57 2.21 -15.65
N ALA A 145 7.88 2.10 -15.37
CA ALA A 145 8.85 3.14 -15.71
C ALA A 145 8.88 3.46 -17.22
N GLU A 146 8.92 2.42 -18.07
CA GLU A 146 8.91 2.57 -19.53
C GLU A 146 7.62 3.24 -20.03
N LEU A 147 6.47 2.88 -19.46
CA LEU A 147 5.18 3.37 -19.91
C LEU A 147 4.90 4.80 -19.43
N ILE A 148 5.44 5.21 -18.28
CA ILE A 148 5.39 6.60 -17.83
C ILE A 148 6.01 7.54 -18.88
N GLU A 149 7.20 7.22 -19.39
CA GLU A 149 7.87 8.06 -20.41
C GLU A 149 7.07 8.16 -21.71
N LYS A 150 6.22 7.16 -21.99
CA LYS A 150 5.35 7.09 -23.17
C LYS A 150 3.98 7.73 -22.96
N THR A 151 3.63 8.15 -21.74
CA THR A 151 2.35 8.81 -21.43
C THR A 151 2.57 10.32 -21.21
N PRO A 152 2.36 11.17 -22.22
CA PRO A 152 2.65 12.59 -22.13
C PRO A 152 1.77 13.30 -21.10
N PHE A 153 2.35 14.25 -20.37
CA PHE A 153 1.64 15.22 -19.55
C PHE A 153 1.62 16.57 -20.29
N ASN A 154 0.42 17.08 -20.60
CA ASN A 154 0.26 18.29 -21.43
C ASN A 154 1.05 18.25 -22.77
N GLY A 155 1.21 17.05 -23.36
CA GLY A 155 1.96 16.85 -24.59
C GLY A 155 3.48 16.75 -24.42
N VAL A 156 4.00 16.83 -23.20
CA VAL A 156 5.42 16.65 -22.89
C VAL A 156 5.65 15.29 -22.26
N ALA A 157 6.64 14.54 -22.78
CA ALA A 157 7.03 13.26 -22.21
C ALA A 157 7.63 13.45 -20.79
N PRO A 158 7.15 12.71 -19.78
CA PRO A 158 7.74 12.71 -18.44
C PRO A 158 9.20 12.23 -18.47
N LYS A 159 10.02 12.70 -17.51
CA LYS A 159 11.34 12.12 -17.24
C LYS A 159 11.26 11.25 -16.01
N VAL A 160 11.79 10.03 -16.07
CA VAL A 160 11.73 9.07 -14.96
C VAL A 160 13.13 8.75 -14.48
N THR A 161 13.33 8.78 -13.16
CA THR A 161 14.56 8.33 -12.50
C THR A 161 14.21 7.30 -11.44
N ALA A 162 14.77 6.09 -11.52
CA ALA A 162 14.63 5.09 -10.46
C ALA A 162 15.49 5.48 -9.25
N LYS A 163 14.87 5.62 -8.08
CA LYS A 163 15.55 5.89 -6.79
C LYS A 163 15.80 4.60 -6.01
N SER A 164 14.95 3.60 -6.23
CA SER A 164 15.13 2.21 -5.77
C SER A 164 14.40 1.27 -6.73
N ASP A 165 14.29 0.00 -6.37
CA ASP A 165 13.51 -1.02 -7.09
C ASP A 165 11.99 -0.74 -7.08
N ARG A 166 11.50 0.04 -6.13
CA ARG A 166 10.07 0.37 -5.97
C ARG A 166 9.76 1.85 -6.00
N VAL A 167 10.75 2.74 -6.03
CA VAL A 167 10.54 4.19 -6.02
C VAL A 167 11.05 4.81 -7.30
N LEU A 168 10.15 5.50 -7.99
CA LEU A 168 10.42 6.33 -9.15
C LEU A 168 10.24 7.80 -8.78
N GLU A 169 11.17 8.62 -9.23
CA GLU A 169 11.04 10.07 -9.27
C GLU A 169 10.63 10.45 -10.70
N ILE A 170 9.49 11.13 -10.86
CA ILE A 170 8.95 11.49 -12.17
C ILE A 170 8.86 13.01 -12.24
N VAL A 171 9.53 13.59 -13.24
CA VAL A 171 9.52 15.03 -13.49
C VAL A 171 8.47 15.32 -14.54
N LEU A 172 7.47 16.10 -14.16
CA LEU A 172 6.41 16.63 -15.03
C LEU A 172 6.52 18.15 -15.12
N GLU A 173 5.84 18.72 -16.10
CA GLU A 173 5.63 20.17 -16.11
C GLU A 173 4.92 20.59 -14.81
N GLY A 174 5.51 21.51 -14.05
CA GLY A 174 4.95 22.00 -12.79
C GLY A 174 5.48 21.33 -11.53
N GLY A 175 6.28 20.26 -11.65
CA GLY A 175 7.14 19.77 -10.56
C GLY A 175 7.43 18.27 -10.57
N THR A 176 7.95 17.79 -9.45
CA THR A 176 8.45 16.43 -9.29
C THR A 176 7.53 15.63 -8.39
N LEU A 177 7.19 14.43 -8.83
CA LEU A 177 6.37 13.49 -8.09
C LEU A 177 7.20 12.26 -7.70
N THR A 178 6.91 11.73 -6.51
CA THR A 178 7.38 10.42 -6.07
C THR A 178 6.29 9.40 -6.39
N ALA A 179 6.65 8.34 -7.10
CA ALA A 179 5.79 7.20 -7.39
C ALA A 179 6.37 5.94 -6.76
N ALA A 180 5.66 5.38 -5.78
CA ALA A 180 6.02 4.11 -5.16
C ALA A 180 5.19 3.00 -5.79
N VAL A 181 5.85 1.99 -6.34
CA VAL A 181 5.26 0.96 -7.20
C VAL A 181 5.48 -0.41 -6.55
N GLN A 182 4.43 -1.24 -6.52
CA GLN A 182 4.53 -2.61 -6.08
C GLN A 182 3.63 -3.55 -6.88
N ASP A 183 4.03 -4.82 -6.98
CA ASP A 183 3.12 -5.88 -7.42
C ASP A 183 2.14 -6.23 -6.30
N VAL A 184 0.86 -6.08 -6.60
CA VAL A 184 -0.26 -6.48 -5.74
C VAL A 184 -0.40 -7.99 -5.79
N CYS A 185 -0.32 -8.56 -7.00
CA CYS A 185 -0.13 -9.97 -7.31
C CYS A 185 0.42 -10.10 -8.73
N GLU A 186 0.62 -11.32 -9.21
CA GLU A 186 1.13 -11.55 -10.56
C GLU A 186 0.30 -10.81 -11.62
N GLY A 187 0.97 -9.99 -12.44
CA GLY A 187 0.35 -9.20 -13.51
C GLY A 187 -0.56 -8.05 -13.05
N HIS A 188 -0.60 -7.72 -11.75
CA HIS A 188 -1.42 -6.64 -11.21
C HIS A 188 -0.58 -5.78 -10.27
N MET A 189 -0.53 -4.48 -10.53
CA MET A 189 0.30 -3.53 -9.80
C MET A 189 -0.54 -2.46 -9.10
N ALA A 190 0.10 -1.80 -8.15
CA ALA A 190 -0.37 -0.56 -7.56
C ALA A 190 0.76 0.46 -7.58
N MET A 191 0.38 1.72 -7.79
CA MET A 191 1.29 2.86 -7.73
C MET A 191 0.68 3.95 -6.85
N HIS A 192 1.39 4.31 -5.78
CA HIS A 192 1.03 5.39 -4.87
C HIS A 192 1.87 6.62 -5.18
N MET A 193 1.20 7.74 -5.44
CA MET A 193 1.87 8.95 -5.88
C MET A 193 1.71 10.07 -4.86
N SER A 194 2.83 10.76 -4.64
CA SER A 194 2.91 11.97 -3.84
C SER A 194 3.75 13.03 -4.54
N PHE A 195 3.58 14.26 -4.09
CA PHE A 195 4.29 15.43 -4.60
C PHE A 195 4.95 16.16 -3.43
N ASP A 196 6.05 16.87 -3.66
CA ASP A 196 6.75 17.59 -2.59
C ASP A 196 5.82 18.63 -1.93
N ARG A 197 5.13 19.43 -2.75
CA ARG A 197 4.08 20.34 -2.29
C ARG A 197 3.16 20.80 -3.43
N PHE A 198 1.86 20.82 -3.18
CA PHE A 198 0.89 21.60 -3.98
C PHE A 198 0.64 22.95 -3.32
N LYS A 199 0.37 24.01 -4.12
CA LYS A 199 0.00 25.31 -3.55
C LYS A 199 -1.46 25.31 -3.10
N ALA A 200 -2.33 24.66 -3.87
CA ALA A 200 -3.73 24.42 -3.56
C ALA A 200 -4.15 22.99 -3.93
N SER A 201 -5.23 22.48 -3.33
CA SER A 201 -5.77 21.15 -3.67
C SER A 201 -6.20 21.03 -5.14
N ALA A 202 -6.68 22.13 -5.74
CA ALA A 202 -7.06 22.18 -7.15
C ALA A 202 -5.86 21.92 -8.10
N ASP A 203 -4.63 22.20 -7.66
CA ASP A 203 -3.42 21.98 -8.45
C ASP A 203 -3.16 20.48 -8.69
N GLN A 204 -3.80 19.59 -7.93
CA GLN A 204 -3.68 18.13 -8.07
C GLN A 204 -4.48 17.59 -9.26
N ILE A 205 -5.47 18.34 -9.77
CA ILE A 205 -6.42 17.85 -10.77
C ILE A 205 -5.72 17.39 -12.05
N PRO A 206 -4.81 18.16 -12.68
CA PRO A 206 -4.15 17.73 -13.92
C PRO A 206 -3.34 16.44 -13.73
N TYR A 207 -2.63 16.32 -12.60
CA TYR A 207 -1.85 15.13 -12.27
C TYR A 207 -2.73 13.91 -12.01
N SER A 208 -3.89 14.10 -11.38
CA SER A 208 -4.88 13.05 -11.17
C SER A 208 -5.48 12.53 -12.49
N ILE A 209 -5.75 13.44 -13.43
CA ILE A 209 -6.23 13.10 -14.78
C ILE A 209 -5.15 12.34 -15.55
N TRP A 210 -3.90 12.80 -15.50
CA TRP A 210 -2.77 12.11 -16.13
C TRP A 210 -2.55 10.73 -15.54
N ALA A 211 -2.63 10.57 -14.21
CA ALA A 211 -2.53 9.26 -13.57
C ALA A 211 -3.63 8.28 -14.03
N ASP A 212 -4.86 8.77 -14.27
CA ASP A 212 -5.92 7.93 -14.85
C ASP A 212 -5.62 7.54 -16.29
N GLN A 213 -4.98 8.42 -17.07
CA GLN A 213 -4.53 8.09 -18.43
C GLN A 213 -3.42 7.05 -18.40
N LEU A 214 -2.40 7.25 -17.56
CA LEU A 214 -1.32 6.30 -17.37
C LEU A 214 -1.86 4.92 -16.98
N ARG A 215 -2.83 4.83 -16.06
CA ARG A 215 -3.49 3.56 -15.73
C ARG A 215 -4.08 2.86 -16.96
N ARG A 216 -4.77 3.60 -17.84
CA ARG A 216 -5.35 3.06 -19.08
C ARG A 216 -4.27 2.60 -20.06
N ASP A 217 -3.18 3.35 -20.18
CA ASP A 217 -2.06 3.03 -21.06
C ASP A 217 -1.34 1.75 -20.57
N LEU A 218 -1.13 1.62 -19.26
CA LEU A 218 -0.59 0.41 -18.61
C LEU A 218 -1.42 -0.84 -18.94
N GLU A 219 -2.74 -0.75 -18.80
CA GLU A 219 -3.65 -1.87 -19.08
C GLU A 219 -3.74 -2.20 -20.57
N THR A 220 -3.62 -1.20 -21.45
CA THR A 220 -3.63 -1.40 -22.90
C THR A 220 -2.36 -2.13 -23.34
N ALA A 221 -1.20 -1.66 -22.90
CA ALA A 221 0.09 -2.27 -23.22
C ALA A 221 0.18 -3.73 -22.74
N ALA A 222 -0.42 -4.06 -21.59
CA ALA A 222 -0.46 -5.42 -21.08
C ALA A 222 -1.32 -6.38 -21.94
N ARG A 223 -2.37 -5.87 -22.60
CA ARG A 223 -3.24 -6.67 -23.49
C ARG A 223 -2.56 -7.01 -24.81
N ASP A 224 -1.81 -6.06 -25.37
CA ASP A 224 -1.11 -6.23 -26.65
C ASP A 224 -0.04 -7.33 -26.60
N ILE A 225 0.53 -7.57 -25.41
CA ILE A 225 1.49 -8.67 -25.20
C ILE A 225 0.77 -10.02 -25.22
N LYS A 226 -0.33 -10.16 -24.46
CA LYS A 226 -1.10 -11.41 -24.45
C LYS A 226 -1.55 -11.79 -25.87
N THR A 227 -2.04 -10.83 -26.66
CA THR A 227 -2.48 -11.11 -28.03
C THR A 227 -1.34 -11.52 -28.97
N SER A 228 -0.14 -10.96 -28.80
CA SER A 228 1.05 -11.35 -29.59
C SER A 228 1.62 -12.71 -29.21
N GLU A 229 1.56 -13.12 -27.93
CA GLU A 229 1.96 -14.45 -27.48
C GLU A 229 1.01 -15.56 -27.97
N PHE A 230 -0.29 -15.27 -28.15
CA PHE A 230 -1.23 -16.23 -28.73
C PHE A 230 -1.19 -16.29 -30.27
N ALA A 231 -0.55 -15.32 -30.92
CA ALA A 231 -0.43 -15.25 -32.38
C ALA A 231 0.88 -15.85 -32.92
N ALA A 232 1.81 -16.25 -32.04
CA ALA A 232 3.06 -16.92 -32.34
C ALA A 232 2.97 -18.44 -32.08
#